data_AF-A0A537TVJ3-F1
#
_entry.id   AF-A0A537TVJ3-F1
#
_cell.length_a   1.000
_cell.length_b   1.000
_cell.length_c   1.000
_cell.angle_alpha   90.00
_cell.angle_beta   90.00
_cell.angle_gamma   90.00
#
_symmetry.space_group_name_H-M   'P 1'
#
loop_
_entity.id
_entity.type
_entity.pdbx_description
1 polymer ?
#
loop_
_entity_poly.entity_id
_entity_poly.type
_entity_poly.pdbx_seq_one_letter_code
_entity_poly.pdbx_strand_id
1 'polypeptide(L)'
;MTETAGLAGAAGAARGQIGETRSVGLSILWFILTFSIYSFYWVYKTQEEIKRYSGNGVGGVVGLVIYILISPVTFFVVPSEVRYVYEDLDGGHSPVRGTTGLWWLLPIIGHIVWFVKVQNALNRYWESKGAPRA
;
A
#
# COMPACT_ATOMS: atom_id res chain seq x y z
N MET A 1 -0.44 47.52 4.26
CA MET A 1 -0.05 46.33 5.05
C MET A 1 -1.28 45.42 5.13
N THR A 2 -1.92 44.96 4.05
CA THR A 2 -1.51 44.03 2.98
C THR A 2 -0.80 42.75 3.47
N GLU A 3 -1.48 41.62 3.21
CA GLU A 3 -0.96 40.25 3.05
C GLU A 3 -0.75 39.39 4.30
N THR A 4 -1.83 38.97 4.96
CA THR A 4 -1.87 37.71 5.74
C THR A 4 -2.90 36.70 5.23
N ALA A 5 -3.62 37.02 4.15
CA ALA A 5 -4.67 36.16 3.59
C ALA A 5 -4.16 35.00 2.69
N GLY A 6 -2.86 34.94 2.40
CA GLY A 6 -2.28 33.97 1.46
C GLY A 6 -1.85 32.61 2.05
N LEU A 7 -1.81 32.46 3.39
CA LEU A 7 -1.26 31.26 4.03
C LEU A 7 -2.31 30.21 4.41
N ALA A 8 -3.59 30.49 4.20
CA ALA A 8 -4.69 29.54 4.44
C ALA A 8 -5.09 28.72 3.18
N GLY A 9 -4.34 28.85 2.08
CA GLY A 9 -4.69 28.32 0.75
C GLY A 9 -4.12 26.95 0.38
N ALA A 10 -3.44 26.23 1.28
CA ALA A 10 -2.85 24.91 0.97
C ALA A 10 -3.34 23.78 1.89
N ALA A 11 -4.51 23.94 2.51
CA ALA A 11 -5.18 22.86 3.23
C ALA A 11 -5.73 21.83 2.22
N GLY A 12 -4.89 20.83 1.90
CA GLY A 12 -5.28 19.59 1.24
C GLY A 12 -5.63 19.74 -0.23
N ALA A 13 -4.67 19.44 -1.12
CA ALA A 13 -5.05 18.97 -2.45
C ALA A 13 -6.10 17.86 -2.27
N ALA A 14 -7.24 17.97 -2.95
CA ALA A 14 -8.28 16.96 -2.88
C ALA A 14 -7.65 15.59 -3.14
N ARG A 15 -7.69 14.71 -2.12
CA ARG A 15 -7.08 13.38 -2.22
C ARG A 15 -7.66 12.65 -3.42
N GLY A 16 -6.84 11.84 -4.08
CA GLY A 16 -7.29 11.11 -5.27
C GLY A 16 -8.29 10.00 -4.95
N GLN A 17 -8.63 9.21 -5.96
CA GLN A 17 -9.63 8.15 -5.83
C GLN A 17 -9.17 7.08 -4.82
N ILE A 18 -10.06 6.68 -3.92
CA ILE A 18 -9.82 5.64 -2.92
C ILE A 18 -9.47 4.30 -3.58
N GLY A 19 -8.64 3.50 -2.90
CA GLY A 19 -8.33 2.13 -3.28
C GLY A 19 -9.41 1.13 -2.86
N GLU A 20 -9.18 -0.13 -3.22
CA GLU A 20 -10.10 -1.23 -2.94
C GLU A 20 -9.60 -2.10 -1.79
N THR A 21 -10.52 -2.56 -0.96
CA THR A 21 -10.24 -3.61 0.01
C THR A 21 -10.14 -4.96 -0.69
N ARG A 22 -9.35 -5.88 -0.14
CA ARG A 22 -9.16 -7.22 -0.70
C ARG A 22 -9.15 -8.26 0.40
N SER A 23 -9.94 -9.32 0.24
CA SER A 23 -10.00 -10.41 1.21
C SER A 23 -8.65 -11.12 1.28
N VAL A 24 -8.09 -11.25 2.50
CA VAL A 24 -6.78 -11.86 2.73
C VAL A 24 -6.79 -13.33 2.28
N GLY A 25 -7.83 -14.07 2.67
CA GLY A 25 -7.97 -15.49 2.33
C GLY A 25 -8.14 -15.71 0.82
N LEU A 26 -9.00 -14.93 0.16
CA LEU A 26 -9.18 -15.03 -1.28
C LEU A 26 -7.92 -14.61 -2.06
N SER A 27 -7.18 -13.62 -1.57
CA SER A 27 -5.92 -13.19 -2.20
C SER A 27 -4.85 -14.28 -2.13
N ILE A 28 -4.73 -14.97 -0.99
CA ILE A 28 -3.84 -16.14 -0.85
C ILE A 28 -4.30 -17.29 -1.74
N LEU A 29 -5.61 -17.55 -1.79
CA LEU A 29 -6.17 -18.57 -2.68
C LEU A 29 -5.84 -18.27 -4.15
N TRP A 30 -6.03 -17.03 -4.61
CA TRP A 30 -5.69 -16.63 -5.97
C TRP A 30 -4.19 -16.71 -6.25
N PHE A 31 -3.34 -16.38 -5.29
CA PHE A 31 -1.89 -16.57 -5.42
C PHE A 31 -1.54 -18.03 -5.72
N ILE A 32 -2.16 -18.98 -5.01
CA ILE A 32 -1.92 -20.41 -5.21
C ILE A 32 -2.50 -20.87 -6.56
N LEU A 33 -3.78 -20.56 -6.84
CA LEU A 33 -4.48 -21.02 -8.05
C LEU A 33 -3.86 -20.50 -9.34
N THR A 34 -3.26 -19.30 -9.30
CA THR A 34 -2.63 -18.68 -10.46
C THR A 34 -1.14 -18.94 -10.56
N PHE A 35 -0.58 -19.84 -9.75
CA PHE A 35 0.86 -20.12 -9.69
C PHE A 35 1.70 -18.83 -9.56
N SER A 36 1.36 -18.00 -8.57
CA SER A 36 1.97 -16.70 -8.28
C SER A 36 1.68 -15.57 -9.26
N ILE A 37 0.97 -15.78 -10.38
CA ILE A 37 0.66 -14.70 -11.33
C ILE A 37 -0.15 -13.57 -10.66
N TYR A 38 -1.02 -13.91 -9.70
CA TYR A 38 -1.79 -12.93 -8.93
C TYR A 38 -0.90 -11.93 -8.16
N SER A 39 0.34 -12.30 -7.78
CA SER A 39 1.25 -11.39 -7.08
C SER A 39 1.60 -10.15 -7.92
N PHE A 40 1.76 -10.31 -9.23
CA PHE A 40 2.04 -9.21 -10.16
C PHE A 40 0.86 -8.23 -10.22
N TYR A 41 -0.36 -8.77 -10.33
CA TYR A 41 -1.58 -7.97 -10.28
C TYR A 41 -1.69 -7.21 -8.95
N TRP A 42 -1.43 -7.90 -7.83
CA TRP A 42 -1.52 -7.33 -6.49
C TRP A 42 -0.53 -6.20 -6.27
N VAL A 43 0.73 -6.38 -6.68
CA VAL A 43 1.78 -5.34 -6.59
C VAL A 43 1.37 -4.12 -7.41
N TYR A 44 1.01 -4.32 -8.68
CA TYR A 44 0.58 -3.24 -9.55
C TYR A 44 -0.57 -2.44 -8.93
N LYS A 45 -1.64 -3.13 -8.53
CA LYS A 45 -2.85 -2.50 -8.00
C LYS A 45 -2.60 -1.75 -6.70
N THR A 46 -1.82 -2.33 -5.79
CA THR A 46 -1.54 -1.72 -4.48
C THR A 46 -0.77 -0.42 -4.64
N GLN A 47 0.32 -0.43 -5.42
CA GLN A 47 1.16 0.76 -5.58
C GLN A 47 0.49 1.82 -6.45
N GLU A 48 -0.32 1.43 -7.42
CA GLU A 48 -1.13 2.36 -8.21
C GLU A 48 -2.21 3.04 -7.37
N GLU A 49 -2.91 2.29 -6.51
CA GLU A 49 -3.94 2.84 -5.63
C GLU A 49 -3.37 3.81 -4.61
N ILE A 50 -2.24 3.47 -4.00
CA ILE A 50 -1.54 4.38 -3.08
C ILE A 50 -1.16 5.66 -3.81
N LYS A 51 -0.41 5.56 -4.92
CA LYS A 51 0.04 6.74 -5.69
C LYS A 51 -1.13 7.60 -6.17
N ARG A 52 -2.18 6.97 -6.70
CA ARG A 52 -3.38 7.68 -7.18
C ARG A 52 -4.08 8.43 -6.05
N TYR A 53 -4.19 7.83 -4.87
CA TYR A 53 -4.84 8.44 -3.72
C TYR A 53 -4.02 9.55 -3.08
N SER A 54 -2.74 9.28 -2.81
CA SER A 54 -1.86 10.17 -2.06
C SER A 54 -1.18 11.25 -2.91
N GLY A 55 -1.14 11.08 -4.24
CA GLY A 55 -0.31 11.88 -5.14
C GLY A 55 1.20 11.60 -5.01
N ASN A 56 1.61 10.73 -4.09
CA ASN A 56 3.00 10.40 -3.80
C ASN A 56 3.16 8.89 -3.52
N GLY A 57 3.91 8.22 -4.38
CA GLY A 57 4.13 6.78 -4.32
C GLY A 57 4.86 6.30 -5.56
N VAL A 58 5.35 5.07 -5.50
CA VAL A 58 6.08 4.39 -6.59
C VAL A 58 5.18 4.26 -7.82
N GLY A 59 3.91 3.89 -7.62
CA GLY A 59 2.94 3.66 -8.69
C GLY A 59 3.03 2.25 -9.28
N GLY A 60 1.97 1.82 -9.96
CA GLY A 60 1.80 0.42 -10.34
C GLY A 60 2.85 -0.07 -11.33
N VAL A 61 3.12 0.70 -12.39
CA VAL A 61 4.06 0.29 -13.45
C VAL A 61 5.50 0.21 -12.93
N VAL A 62 5.96 1.26 -12.24
CA VAL A 62 7.32 1.29 -11.66
C VAL A 62 7.45 0.19 -10.60
N GLY A 63 6.41 0.02 -9.78
CA GLY A 63 6.31 -1.04 -8.80
C GLY A 63 6.45 -2.45 -9.37
N LEU A 64 5.77 -2.70 -10.48
CA LEU A 64 5.83 -3.97 -11.20
C LEU A 64 7.22 -4.23 -11.80
N VAL A 65 7.85 -3.20 -12.37
CA VAL A 65 9.24 -3.29 -12.88
C VAL A 65 10.21 -3.64 -11.75
N ILE A 66 10.09 -2.99 -10.58
CA ILE A 66 10.89 -3.31 -9.39
C ILE A 66 10.64 -4.76 -8.97
N TYR A 67 9.38 -5.22 -8.95
CA TYR A 67 9.05 -6.57 -8.54
C TYR A 67 9.62 -7.65 -9.47
N ILE A 68 9.63 -7.39 -10.79
CA ILE A 68 10.18 -8.31 -11.79
C ILE A 68 11.71 -8.38 -11.69
N LEU A 69 12.38 -7.23 -11.57
CA LEU A 69 13.85 -7.16 -11.62
C LEU A 69 14.50 -7.44 -10.27
N ILE A 70 13.88 -6.99 -9.17
CA ILE A 70 14.44 -7.00 -7.82
C ILE A 70 13.32 -7.27 -6.79
N SER A 71 12.62 -8.40 -6.95
CA SER A 71 11.50 -8.82 -6.11
C SER A 71 11.66 -8.60 -4.60
N PRO A 72 12.83 -8.86 -3.96
CA PRO A 72 13.02 -8.63 -2.53
C PRO A 72 12.77 -7.18 -2.10
N VAL A 73 13.00 -6.19 -2.96
CA VAL A 73 12.80 -4.76 -2.64
C VAL A 73 11.33 -4.45 -2.37
N THR A 74 10.40 -5.09 -3.10
CA THR A 74 8.95 -4.89 -2.93
C THR A 74 8.47 -5.23 -1.51
N PHE A 75 9.12 -6.19 -0.84
CA PHE A 75 8.81 -6.56 0.54
C PHE A 75 9.05 -5.42 1.54
N PHE A 76 9.95 -4.49 1.22
CA PHE A 76 10.24 -3.31 2.05
C PHE A 76 9.45 -2.08 1.57
N VAL A 77 9.31 -1.93 0.26
CA VAL A 77 8.65 -0.78 -0.36
C VAL A 77 7.16 -0.72 -0.02
N VAL A 78 6.40 -1.80 -0.22
CA VAL A 78 4.95 -1.74 -0.01
C VAL A 78 4.57 -1.37 1.44
N PRO A 79 5.14 -2.00 2.49
CA PRO A 79 4.90 -1.57 3.86
C PRO A 79 5.34 -0.14 4.15
N SER A 80 6.37 0.37 3.48
CA SER A 80 6.81 1.76 3.62
C SER A 80 5.82 2.75 3.00
N GLU A 81 5.20 2.41 1.88
CA GLU A 81 4.13 3.22 1.29
C GLU A 81 2.86 3.19 2.12
N VAL A 82 2.52 2.02 2.70
CA VAL A 82 1.43 1.92 3.68
C VAL A 82 1.73 2.78 4.90
N ARG A 83 2.97 2.75 5.43
CA ARG A 83 3.38 3.64 6.51
C ARG A 83 3.19 5.10 6.15
N TYR A 84 3.65 5.51 4.97
CA TYR A 84 3.54 6.89 4.48
C TYR A 84 2.08 7.36 4.47
N VAL A 85 1.15 6.57 3.92
CA VAL A 85 -0.26 7.00 3.87
C VAL A 85 -0.92 7.08 5.25
N TYR A 86 -0.48 6.26 6.21
CA TYR A 86 -0.96 6.32 7.58
C TYR A 86 -0.37 7.48 8.38
N GLU A 87 0.97 7.58 8.40
CA GLU A 87 1.69 8.49 9.31
C GLU A 87 1.89 9.87 8.68
N ASP A 88 2.49 9.93 7.50
CA ASP A 88 2.90 11.19 6.87
C ASP A 88 1.73 11.92 6.19
N LEU A 89 0.80 11.18 5.57
CA LEU A 89 -0.33 11.75 4.85
C LEU A 89 -1.55 12.07 5.73
N ASP A 90 -1.79 11.24 6.75
CA ASP A 90 -2.99 11.31 7.58
C ASP A 90 -2.74 11.58 9.07
N GLY A 91 -1.47 11.59 9.52
CA GLY A 91 -1.12 11.82 10.92
C GLY A 91 -1.54 10.69 11.88
N GLY A 92 -1.83 9.50 11.36
CA GLY A 92 -2.19 8.31 12.12
C GLY A 92 -0.99 7.45 12.51
N HIS A 93 -1.27 6.26 13.06
CA HIS A 93 -0.24 5.27 13.40
C HIS A 93 -0.32 4.09 12.45
N SER A 94 0.79 3.77 11.76
CA SER A 94 0.81 2.62 10.86
C SER A 94 1.09 1.31 11.60
N PRO A 95 0.30 0.24 11.34
CA PRO A 95 0.58 -1.09 11.88
C PRO A 95 1.73 -1.81 11.16
N VAL A 96 2.19 -1.28 10.01
CA VAL A 96 3.28 -1.85 9.20
C VAL A 96 4.29 -0.77 8.83
N ARG A 97 5.56 -1.14 8.69
CA ARG A 97 6.66 -0.23 8.33
C ARG A 97 7.67 -0.97 7.46
N GLY A 98 8.70 -0.29 6.96
CA GLY A 98 9.73 -0.93 6.13
C GLY A 98 10.35 -2.19 6.74
N THR A 99 10.53 -2.24 8.07
CA THR A 99 11.03 -3.44 8.79
C THR A 99 10.09 -4.64 8.74
N THR A 100 8.81 -4.45 8.40
CA THR A 100 7.89 -5.56 8.09
C THR A 100 8.45 -6.39 6.93
N GLY A 101 9.23 -5.82 6.01
CA GLY A 101 9.91 -6.55 4.94
C GLY A 101 10.87 -7.65 5.41
N LEU A 102 11.36 -7.61 6.66
CA LEU A 102 12.25 -8.64 7.20
C LEU A 102 11.60 -10.03 7.28
N TRP A 103 10.27 -10.12 7.28
CA TRP A 103 9.57 -11.39 7.21
C TRP A 103 9.89 -12.18 5.92
N TRP A 104 10.37 -11.55 4.85
CA TRP A 104 10.86 -12.23 3.64
C TRP A 104 11.95 -13.28 3.92
N LEU A 105 12.79 -13.07 4.95
CA LEU A 105 13.88 -13.98 5.30
C LEU A 105 13.39 -15.36 5.78
N LEU A 106 12.12 -15.47 6.19
CA LEU A 106 11.50 -16.74 6.58
C LEU A 106 10.68 -17.28 5.41
N PRO A 107 11.11 -18.36 4.74
CA PRO A 107 10.40 -18.90 3.59
C PRO A 107 9.01 -19.39 4.00
N ILE A 108 8.04 -19.25 3.09
CA ILE A 108 6.62 -19.64 3.24
C ILE A 108 5.91 -18.89 4.38
N ILE A 109 6.23 -19.19 5.63
CA ILE A 109 5.58 -18.61 6.81
C ILE A 109 5.77 -17.09 6.83
N GLY A 110 6.98 -16.62 6.57
CA GLY A 110 7.26 -15.19 6.57
C GLY A 110 6.52 -14.45 5.45
N HIS A 111 6.37 -15.08 4.28
CA HIS A 111 5.61 -14.50 3.17
C HIS A 111 4.13 -14.36 3.51
N ILE A 112 3.55 -15.38 4.16
CA ILE A 112 2.15 -15.35 4.62
C ILE A 112 1.98 -14.27 5.70
N VAL A 113 2.84 -14.24 6.71
CA VAL A 113 2.76 -13.23 7.79
C VAL A 113 2.91 -11.82 7.24
N TRP A 114 3.85 -11.62 6.33
CA TRP A 114 4.05 -10.34 5.64
C TRP A 114 2.78 -9.92 4.90
N PHE A 115 2.24 -10.81 4.07
CA PHE A 115 1.07 -10.53 3.26
C PHE A 115 -0.15 -10.20 4.11
N VAL A 116 -0.42 -11.01 5.14
CA VAL A 116 -1.54 -10.81 6.08
C VAL A 116 -1.42 -9.45 6.77
N LYS A 117 -0.23 -9.06 7.23
CA LYS A 117 -0.02 -7.76 7.90
C LYS A 117 -0.27 -6.59 6.96
N VAL A 118 0.31 -6.64 5.76
CA VAL A 118 0.20 -5.57 4.76
C VAL A 118 -1.23 -5.47 4.25
N GLN A 119 -1.86 -6.58 3.88
CA GLN A 119 -3.23 -6.56 3.35
C GLN A 119 -4.24 -6.11 4.41
N ASN A 120 -4.10 -6.52 5.67
CA ASN A 120 -4.95 -6.03 6.75
C ASN A 120 -4.75 -4.53 7.01
N ALA A 121 -3.52 -4.02 6.89
CA ALA A 121 -3.25 -2.59 7.00
C ALA A 121 -3.89 -1.82 5.84
N LEU A 122 -3.73 -2.28 4.60
CA LEU A 122 -4.38 -1.70 3.43
C LEU A 122 -5.91 -1.70 3.56
N ASN A 123 -6.51 -2.81 3.98
CA ASN A 123 -7.96 -2.89 4.15
C ASN A 123 -8.46 -1.90 5.19
N ARG A 124 -7.85 -1.88 6.38
CA ARG A 124 -8.21 -0.91 7.43
C ARG A 124 -8.05 0.54 6.94
N TYR A 125 -7.00 0.81 6.16
CA TYR A 125 -6.78 2.12 5.59
C TYR A 125 -7.92 2.51 4.66
N TRP A 126 -8.22 1.69 3.66
CA TRP A 126 -9.27 1.99 2.69
C TRP A 126 -10.66 2.02 3.31
N GLU A 127 -10.97 1.13 4.26
CA GLU A 127 -12.19 1.19 5.06
C GLU A 127 -12.34 2.54 5.78
N SER A 128 -11.25 3.05 6.37
CA SER A 128 -11.26 4.37 7.03
C SER A 128 -11.52 5.54 6.05
N LYS A 129 -11.33 5.31 4.75
CA LYS A 129 -11.61 6.27 3.68
C LYS A 129 -12.98 6.04 3.01
N GLY A 130 -13.75 5.07 3.47
CA GLY A 130 -15.09 4.77 2.97
C GLY A 130 -15.18 3.63 1.96
N ALA A 131 -14.11 2.86 1.74
CA ALA A 131 -14.20 1.66 0.90
C ALA A 131 -15.05 0.57 1.57
N PRO A 132 -15.85 -0.21 0.81
CA PRO A 132 -16.58 -1.36 1.34
C PRO A 132 -15.63 -2.39 1.96
N ARG A 133 -16.12 -3.19 2.90
CA ARG A 133 -15.35 -4.34 3.43
C ARG A 133 -15.24 -5.44 2.38
N ALA A 134 -14.09 -6.13 2.39
CA ALA A 134 -13.81 -7.27 1.51
C ALA A 134 -14.27 -8.60 2.09
#